data_AF-A0A7C2CLZ5-F1
#
_entry.id   AF-A0A7C2CLZ5-F1
#
_cell.length_a   1.000
_cell.length_b   1.000
_cell.length_c   1.000
_cell.angle_alpha   90.00
_cell.angle_beta   90.00
_cell.angle_gamma   90.00
#
_symmetry.space_group_name_H-M   'P 1'
#
loop_
_entity.id
_entity.type
_entity.pdbx_description
1 polymer ?
#
loop_
_entity_poly.entity_id
_entity_poly.type
_entity_poly.pdbx_seq_one_letter_code
_entity_poly.pdbx_strand_id
1 'polypeptide(L)'
;MEILRYFLILIIFLILIQVAFGSMIPVVENRSIVIAKVKAIVHKEFPFSEIVVEVVRSESVEGFKNFAKVGDIIPLYPLSLNANLENIDDFRKKVLYTCYFLKPGDLVKAEIEFVGDEARRGWVIRDIERIIEVNEGLLKDVIYSFLKAKGFIKDKEELKYEVFKDGENYRVEVILDNKKLTIILDKSYVILNYF
;
A
#
# COMPACT_ATOMS: atom_id res chain seq x y z
N MET A 1 -58.60 15.17 8.50
CA MET A 1 -57.63 15.53 7.45
C MET A 1 -56.23 15.81 8.00
N GLU A 2 -56.08 16.46 9.15
CA GLU A 2 -54.75 16.77 9.72
C GLU A 2 -53.95 15.54 10.15
N ILE A 3 -54.59 14.57 10.81
CA ILE A 3 -53.95 13.30 11.21
C ILE A 3 -53.36 12.56 9.99
N LEU A 4 -54.08 12.57 8.87
CA LEU A 4 -53.61 11.96 7.62
C LEU A 4 -52.39 12.69 7.05
N ARG A 5 -52.32 14.03 7.17
CA ARG A 5 -51.16 14.83 6.76
C ARG A 5 -49.93 14.53 7.63
N TYR A 6 -50.09 14.45 8.94
CA TYR A 6 -48.99 14.10 9.85
C TYR A 6 -48.47 12.68 9.59
N PHE A 7 -49.38 11.74 9.30
CA PHE A 7 -49.01 10.38 8.94
C PHE A 7 -48.23 10.33 7.61
N LEU A 8 -48.63 11.12 6.61
CA LEU A 8 -47.93 11.20 5.33
C LEU A 8 -46.53 11.82 5.47
N ILE A 9 -46.39 12.87 6.29
CA ILE A 9 -45.10 13.49 6.59
C ILE A 9 -44.17 12.49 7.28
N LEU A 10 -44.68 11.72 8.24
CA LEU A 10 -43.91 10.68 8.92
C LEU A 10 -43.40 9.61 7.95
N ILE A 11 -44.24 9.15 7.02
CA ILE A 11 -43.84 8.18 5.99
C ILE A 11 -42.74 8.75 5.09
N ILE A 12 -42.90 10.00 4.62
CA ILE A 12 -41.87 10.65 3.79
C ILE A 12 -40.56 10.77 4.55
N PHE A 13 -40.61 11.14 5.83
CA PHE A 13 -39.44 11.23 6.69
C PHE A 13 -38.74 9.88 6.89
N LEU A 14 -39.50 8.80 7.10
CA LEU A 14 -38.97 7.44 7.21
C LEU A 14 -38.33 6.97 5.90
N ILE A 15 -38.92 7.29 4.75
CA ILE A 15 -38.34 6.99 3.43
C ILE A 15 -37.03 7.76 3.23
N LEU A 16 -36.99 9.06 3.57
CA LEU A 16 -35.78 9.88 3.48
C LEU A 16 -34.67 9.34 4.40
N ILE A 17 -35.01 8.89 5.60
CA ILE A 17 -34.10 8.20 6.51
C ILE A 17 -33.58 6.92 5.85
N GLN A 18 -34.45 6.05 5.33
CA GLN A 18 -34.01 4.81 4.68
C GLN A 18 -33.11 5.06 3.47
N VAL A 19 -33.38 6.09 2.67
CA VAL A 19 -32.52 6.47 1.54
C VAL A 19 -31.15 6.96 2.05
N ALA A 20 -31.13 7.81 3.09
CA ALA A 20 -29.90 8.29 3.71
C ALA A 20 -29.08 7.16 4.35
N PHE A 21 -29.72 6.17 4.97
CA PHE A 21 -29.06 4.99 5.54
C PHE A 21 -28.66 3.97 4.47
N GLY A 22 -29.41 3.83 3.38
CA GLY A 22 -29.05 2.99 2.23
C GLY A 22 -27.78 3.46 1.54
N SER A 23 -27.53 4.78 1.51
CA SER A 23 -26.24 5.36 1.10
C SER A 23 -25.11 5.21 2.13
N MET A 24 -25.38 4.72 3.35
CA MET A 24 -24.37 4.43 4.38
C MET A 24 -23.98 2.96 4.48
N ILE A 25 -24.65 2.04 3.77
CA ILE A 25 -24.27 0.63 3.74
C ILE A 25 -23.01 0.51 2.87
N PRO A 26 -21.88 0.00 3.40
CA PRO A 26 -20.69 -0.20 2.59
C PRO A 26 -21.04 -1.12 1.42
N VAL A 27 -20.87 -0.57 0.22
CA VAL A 27 -20.96 -1.25 -1.07
C VAL A 27 -20.15 -2.55 -1.00
N VAL A 28 -20.76 -3.65 -1.45
CA VAL A 28 -20.16 -4.98 -1.66
C VAL A 28 -18.65 -4.94 -1.64
N GLU A 29 -18.05 -5.56 -0.62
CA GLU A 29 -16.61 -5.56 -0.45
C GLU A 29 -15.97 -6.22 -1.70
N ASN A 30 -15.35 -5.42 -2.56
CA ASN A 30 -14.72 -5.88 -3.79
C ASN A 30 -13.23 -6.09 -3.49
N ARG A 31 -12.81 -7.35 -3.34
CA ARG A 31 -11.41 -7.70 -3.09
C ARG A 31 -10.88 -8.67 -4.12
N SER A 32 -9.61 -8.51 -4.46
CA SER A 32 -8.93 -9.33 -5.46
C SER A 32 -7.50 -9.56 -5.03
N ILE A 33 -7.00 -10.79 -5.18
CA ILE A 33 -5.57 -11.09 -5.11
C ILE A 33 -5.05 -11.01 -6.53
N VAL A 34 -4.11 -10.09 -6.77
CA VAL A 34 -3.53 -9.91 -8.10
C VAL A 34 -2.04 -10.23 -8.08
N ILE A 35 -1.58 -10.88 -9.14
CA ILE A 35 -0.17 -10.77 -9.54
C ILE A 35 -0.12 -9.66 -10.58
N ALA A 36 0.67 -8.64 -10.33
CA ALA A 36 0.71 -7.46 -11.17
C ALA A 36 2.15 -7.01 -11.44
N LYS A 37 2.37 -6.44 -12.62
CA LYS A 37 3.64 -5.82 -13.00
C LYS A 37 3.56 -4.32 -12.72
N VAL A 38 4.50 -3.80 -11.96
CA VAL A 38 4.59 -2.37 -11.66
C VAL A 38 4.97 -1.61 -12.94
N LYS A 39 4.16 -0.62 -13.30
CA LYS A 39 4.36 0.24 -14.48
C LYS A 39 4.98 1.57 -14.12
N ALA A 40 4.52 2.17 -13.03
CA ALA A 40 5.01 3.47 -12.56
C ALA A 40 4.82 3.60 -11.05
N ILE A 41 5.62 4.48 -10.44
CA ILE A 41 5.57 4.79 -9.02
C ILE A 41 5.69 6.30 -8.89
N VAL A 42 4.76 6.89 -8.16
CA VAL A 42 4.74 8.31 -7.85
C VAL A 42 5.01 8.45 -6.36
N HIS A 43 6.24 8.81 -6.00
CA HIS A 43 6.60 9.07 -4.62
C HIS A 43 5.92 10.35 -4.12
N LYS A 44 5.34 10.27 -2.92
CA LYS A 44 4.83 11.41 -2.16
C LYS A 44 5.80 11.67 -1.00
N GLU A 45 5.32 12.25 0.09
CA GLU A 45 6.09 12.33 1.33
C GLU A 45 6.47 10.93 1.80
N PHE A 46 7.71 10.71 2.22
CA PHE A 46 8.16 9.38 2.66
C PHE A 46 7.36 8.89 3.89
N PRO A 47 6.87 7.63 3.93
CA PRO A 47 6.99 6.53 2.96
C PRO A 47 5.74 6.34 2.08
N PHE A 48 5.00 7.40 1.78
CA PHE A 48 3.79 7.33 0.96
C PHE A 48 4.12 7.35 -0.54
N SER A 49 3.40 6.52 -1.29
CA SER A 49 3.51 6.42 -2.74
C SER A 49 2.16 6.07 -3.36
N GLU A 50 2.03 6.36 -4.64
CA GLU A 50 0.99 5.81 -5.50
C GLU A 50 1.66 4.91 -6.53
N ILE A 51 1.13 3.70 -6.73
CA ILE A 51 1.71 2.74 -7.66
C ILE A 51 0.71 2.44 -8.77
N VAL A 52 1.19 2.41 -10.01
CA VAL A 52 0.39 2.00 -11.17
C VAL A 52 0.84 0.60 -11.55
N VAL A 53 -0.10 -0.35 -11.60
CA VAL A 53 0.20 -1.75 -11.92
C VAL A 53 -0.62 -2.24 -13.11
N GLU A 54 -0.09 -3.20 -13.85
CA GLU A 54 -0.80 -3.99 -14.85
C GLU A 54 -1.06 -5.39 -14.30
N VAL A 55 -2.32 -5.81 -14.25
CA VAL A 55 -2.72 -7.11 -13.71
C VAL A 55 -2.34 -8.23 -14.68
N VAL A 56 -1.50 -9.16 -14.22
CA VAL A 56 -1.06 -10.35 -14.97
C VAL A 56 -1.91 -11.57 -14.63
N ARG A 57 -2.30 -11.70 -13.36
CA ARG A 57 -3.20 -12.74 -12.85
C ARG A 57 -4.12 -12.13 -11.80
N SER A 58 -5.34 -12.62 -11.72
CA SER A 58 -6.33 -12.16 -10.75
C SER A 58 -7.11 -13.33 -10.19
N GLU A 59 -7.30 -13.34 -8.87
CA GLU A 59 -8.01 -14.36 -8.11
C GLU A 59 -9.00 -13.72 -7.13
N SER A 60 -10.08 -14.43 -6.87
CA SER A 60 -11.08 -14.03 -5.88
C SER A 60 -10.55 -14.22 -4.46
N VAL A 61 -10.87 -13.28 -3.58
CA VAL A 61 -10.75 -13.49 -2.13
C VAL A 61 -12.04 -14.17 -1.64
N GLU A 62 -11.93 -15.15 -0.75
CA GLU A 62 -13.09 -15.89 -0.22
C GLU A 62 -14.10 -14.95 0.44
N GLY A 63 -15.36 -14.98 -0.02
CA GLY A 63 -16.42 -14.08 0.44
C GLY A 63 -16.51 -12.75 -0.29
N PHE A 64 -15.61 -12.46 -1.24
CA PHE A 64 -15.56 -11.20 -1.98
C PHE A 64 -15.68 -11.42 -3.49
N LYS A 65 -16.19 -10.41 -4.19
CA LYS A 65 -16.25 -10.44 -5.65
C LYS A 65 -14.90 -10.04 -6.23
N ASN A 66 -14.32 -10.89 -7.08
CA ASN A 66 -13.16 -10.51 -7.88
C ASN A 66 -13.55 -9.41 -8.87
N PHE A 67 -12.85 -8.29 -8.83
CA PHE A 67 -13.16 -7.10 -9.59
C PHE A 67 -12.04 -6.72 -10.56
N ALA A 68 -10.80 -7.10 -10.25
CA ALA A 68 -9.67 -6.85 -11.13
C ALA A 68 -9.58 -7.93 -12.21
N LYS A 69 -9.36 -7.54 -13.46
CA LYS A 69 -9.21 -8.45 -14.59
C LYS A 69 -7.79 -8.43 -15.12
N VAL A 70 -7.38 -9.53 -15.74
CA VAL A 70 -6.09 -9.61 -16.44
C VAL A 70 -6.05 -8.56 -17.54
N GLY A 71 -4.95 -7.79 -17.58
CA GLY A 71 -4.75 -6.65 -18.48
C GLY A 71 -5.20 -5.29 -17.94
N ASP A 72 -5.91 -5.25 -16.80
CA ASP A 72 -6.30 -3.97 -16.20
C ASP A 72 -5.07 -3.18 -15.75
N ILE A 73 -5.07 -1.88 -16.03
CA ILE A 73 -4.09 -0.92 -15.51
C ILE A 73 -4.74 -0.15 -14.38
N ILE A 74 -4.24 -0.32 -13.17
CA ILE A 74 -4.89 0.15 -11.95
C ILE A 74 -3.94 1.04 -11.14
N PRO A 75 -4.35 2.29 -10.80
CA PRO A 75 -3.67 3.07 -9.78
C PRO A 75 -4.06 2.54 -8.39
N LEU A 76 -3.07 2.11 -7.62
CA LEU A 76 -3.23 1.55 -6.29
C LEU A 76 -2.62 2.47 -5.24
N TYR A 77 -3.30 2.56 -4.09
CA TYR A 77 -2.87 3.34 -2.94
C TYR A 77 -2.64 2.43 -1.72
N PRO A 78 -1.47 2.43 -1.07
CA PRO A 78 -1.30 1.73 0.19
C PRO A 78 -2.29 2.27 1.22
N LEU A 79 -3.02 1.38 1.89
CA LEU A 79 -4.05 1.75 2.85
C LEU A 79 -3.40 2.37 4.11
N SER A 80 -3.10 3.67 4.04
CA SER A 80 -2.72 4.50 5.18
C SER A 80 -3.20 5.93 4.94
N LEU A 81 -4.48 6.16 5.22
CA LEU A 81 -5.11 7.48 5.16
C LEU A 81 -4.95 8.28 6.46
N ASN A 82 -4.22 7.78 7.47
CA ASN A 82 -3.91 8.51 8.70
C ASN A 82 -2.40 8.51 8.98
N ALA A 83 -1.79 9.66 8.72
CA ALA A 83 -0.36 9.90 8.66
C ALA A 83 0.29 10.12 10.04
N ASN A 84 0.18 9.15 10.96
CA ASN A 84 1.01 9.15 12.16
C ASN A 84 1.82 7.86 12.27
N LEU A 85 2.99 7.83 11.64
CA LEU A 85 3.91 6.68 11.55
C LEU A 85 4.33 6.10 12.92
N GLU A 86 4.27 6.90 13.99
CA GLU A 86 4.64 6.46 15.34
C GLU A 86 3.66 5.40 15.90
N ASN A 87 2.38 5.43 15.48
CA ASN A 87 1.34 4.53 15.96
C ASN A 87 0.89 3.49 14.91
N ILE A 88 1.65 3.31 13.83
CA ILE A 88 1.35 2.34 12.78
C ILE A 88 1.97 0.98 13.15
N ASP A 89 1.16 -0.07 13.09
CA ASP A 89 1.60 -1.46 13.27
C ASP A 89 2.64 -1.90 12.22
N ASP A 90 3.40 -2.94 12.53
CA ASP A 90 4.49 -3.41 11.66
C ASP A 90 3.98 -3.88 10.29
N PHE A 91 2.74 -4.37 10.22
CA PHE A 91 2.12 -4.81 8.97
C PHE A 91 1.88 -3.65 8.01
N ARG A 92 1.29 -2.56 8.48
CA ARG A 92 1.06 -1.36 7.66
C ARG A 92 2.37 -0.66 7.29
N LYS A 93 3.38 -0.67 8.16
CA LYS A 93 4.74 -0.21 7.84
C LYS A 93 5.34 -1.03 6.69
N LYS A 94 5.23 -2.37 6.76
CA LYS A 94 5.65 -3.26 5.67
C LYS A 94 4.99 -2.85 4.35
N VAL A 95 3.66 -2.71 4.31
CA VAL A 95 2.94 -2.33 3.07
C VAL A 95 3.42 -0.98 2.52
N LEU A 96 3.55 0.04 3.37
CA LEU A 96 4.01 1.37 2.97
C LEU A 96 5.42 1.34 2.39
N TYR A 97 6.36 0.73 3.13
CA TYR A 97 7.74 0.63 2.70
C TYR A 97 7.90 -0.21 1.44
N THR A 98 7.19 -1.34 1.33
CA THR A 98 7.17 -2.14 0.09
C THR A 98 6.77 -1.25 -1.07
N CYS A 99 5.61 -0.59 -1.01
CA CYS A 99 5.11 0.25 -2.10
C CYS A 99 6.10 1.37 -2.48
N TYR A 100 6.69 2.02 -1.47
CA TYR A 100 7.64 3.10 -1.70
C TYR A 100 8.93 2.65 -2.40
N PHE A 101 9.38 1.42 -2.19
CA PHE A 101 10.64 0.91 -2.76
C PHE A 101 10.48 -0.02 -3.95
N LEU A 102 9.26 -0.20 -4.45
CA LEU A 102 9.03 -0.85 -5.74
C LEU A 102 9.80 -0.11 -6.85
N LYS A 103 9.97 -0.79 -7.98
CA LYS A 103 10.47 -0.19 -9.22
C LYS A 103 9.59 -0.57 -10.40
N PRO A 104 9.50 0.27 -11.46
CA PRO A 104 8.92 -0.15 -12.72
C PRO A 104 9.56 -1.45 -13.21
N GLY A 105 8.74 -2.45 -13.53
CA GLY A 105 9.17 -3.79 -13.91
C GLY A 105 9.03 -4.83 -12.82
N ASP A 106 9.00 -4.44 -11.53
CA ASP A 106 8.80 -5.37 -10.42
C ASP A 106 7.50 -6.16 -10.59
N LEU A 107 7.54 -7.46 -10.28
CA LEU A 107 6.35 -8.28 -10.12
C LEU A 107 5.96 -8.29 -8.65
N VAL A 108 4.67 -8.11 -8.38
CA VAL A 108 4.12 -8.10 -7.03
C VAL A 108 2.90 -8.99 -6.93
N LYS A 109 2.71 -9.60 -5.77
CA LYS A 109 1.44 -10.17 -5.34
C LYS A 109 0.80 -9.16 -4.40
N ALA A 110 -0.40 -8.68 -4.72
CA ALA A 110 -1.09 -7.70 -3.91
C ALA A 110 -2.53 -8.14 -3.64
N GLU A 111 -2.98 -7.95 -2.40
CA GLU A 111 -4.41 -7.96 -2.07
C GLU A 111 -4.93 -6.53 -2.21
N ILE A 112 -5.83 -6.33 -3.16
CA ILE A 112 -6.39 -5.03 -3.49
C ILE A 112 -7.89 -4.99 -3.20
N GLU A 113 -8.35 -3.84 -2.75
CA GLU A 113 -9.76 -3.57 -2.49
C GLU A 113 -10.19 -2.32 -3.22
N PHE A 114 -11.39 -2.34 -3.80
CA PHE A 114 -11.99 -1.14 -4.36
C PHE A 114 -12.88 -0.48 -3.30
N VAL A 115 -12.42 0.66 -2.78
CA VAL A 115 -13.08 1.40 -1.68
C VAL A 115 -13.60 2.75 -2.16
N GLY A 116 -14.69 3.22 -1.58
CA GLY A 116 -15.21 4.58 -1.76
C GLY A 116 -16.71 4.69 -2.00
N ASP A 117 -17.23 5.89 -1.79
CA ASP A 117 -18.58 6.32 -2.20
C ASP A 117 -18.57 6.84 -3.65
N GLU A 118 -19.69 7.30 -4.20
CA GLU A 118 -19.75 7.87 -5.56
C GLU A 118 -18.75 9.02 -5.80
N ALA A 119 -18.28 9.71 -4.76
CA ALA A 119 -17.43 10.89 -4.86
C ALA A 119 -15.92 10.58 -4.79
N ARG A 120 -15.49 9.51 -4.12
CA ARG A 120 -14.07 9.16 -3.93
C ARG A 120 -13.82 7.65 -4.00
N ARG A 121 -13.99 7.06 -5.19
CA ARG A 121 -13.65 5.66 -5.46
C ARG A 121 -12.18 5.49 -5.82
N GLY A 122 -11.52 4.50 -5.25
CA GLY A 122 -10.14 4.17 -5.57
C GLY A 122 -9.77 2.76 -5.16
N TRP A 123 -8.70 2.25 -5.77
CA TRP A 123 -8.14 0.97 -5.39
C TRP A 123 -7.11 1.15 -4.30
N VAL A 124 -7.26 0.39 -3.23
CA VAL A 124 -6.33 0.38 -2.10
C VAL A 124 -5.65 -0.96 -1.97
N ILE A 125 -4.42 -0.93 -1.45
CA ILE A 125 -3.60 -2.10 -1.18
C ILE A 125 -3.79 -2.44 0.29
N ARG A 126 -4.30 -3.65 0.55
CA ARG A 126 -4.42 -4.22 1.90
C ARG A 126 -3.13 -4.91 2.30
N ASP A 127 -2.55 -5.66 1.37
CA ASP A 127 -1.27 -6.33 1.53
C ASP A 127 -0.52 -6.37 0.19
N ILE A 128 0.80 -6.40 0.25
CA ILE A 128 1.65 -6.47 -0.93
C ILE A 128 3.00 -7.11 -0.62
N GLU A 129 3.38 -8.01 -1.51
CA GLU A 129 4.67 -8.69 -1.47
C GLU A 129 5.31 -8.65 -2.85
N ARG A 130 6.60 -8.31 -2.89
CA ARG A 130 7.39 -8.41 -4.12
C ARG A 130 7.60 -9.90 -4.44
N ILE A 131 7.31 -10.29 -5.67
CA ILE A 131 7.65 -11.61 -6.19
C ILE A 131 9.13 -11.58 -6.56
N ILE A 132 9.92 -12.38 -5.85
CA ILE A 132 11.37 -12.28 -5.80
C ILE A 132 12.05 -12.84 -7.06
N GLU A 133 12.75 -11.98 -7.81
CA GLU A 133 14.06 -12.27 -8.40
C GLU A 133 15.09 -11.37 -7.69
N VAL A 134 15.60 -11.85 -6.55
CA VAL A 134 16.52 -11.09 -5.69
C VAL A 134 17.91 -11.18 -6.32
N ASN A 135 18.48 -10.04 -6.67
CA ASN A 135 19.90 -9.90 -6.99
C ASN A 135 20.56 -8.93 -5.98
N GLU A 136 21.87 -9.06 -5.78
CA GLU A 136 22.60 -8.21 -4.83
C GLU A 136 22.51 -6.71 -5.17
N GLY A 137 22.34 -6.37 -6.46
CA GLY A 137 22.12 -5.00 -6.91
C GLY A 137 20.83 -4.39 -6.37
N LEU A 138 19.78 -5.19 -6.21
CA LEU A 138 18.48 -4.75 -5.71
C LEU A 138 18.57 -4.29 -4.25
N LEU A 139 19.30 -5.03 -3.41
CA LEU A 139 19.50 -4.64 -2.02
C LEU A 139 20.21 -3.28 -1.93
N LYS A 140 21.31 -3.12 -2.68
CA LYS A 140 22.05 -1.85 -2.73
C LYS A 140 21.13 -0.70 -3.12
N ASP A 141 20.31 -0.90 -4.15
CA ASP A 141 19.39 0.12 -4.65
C ASP A 141 18.29 0.48 -3.65
N VAL A 142 17.74 -0.52 -2.94
CA VAL A 142 16.74 -0.30 -1.89
C VAL A 142 17.34 0.54 -0.75
N ILE A 143 18.52 0.15 -0.26
CA ILE A 143 19.21 0.87 0.82
C ILE A 143 19.55 2.30 0.38
N TYR A 144 20.09 2.47 -0.82
CA TYR A 144 20.39 3.79 -1.36
C TYR A 144 19.15 4.67 -1.48
N SER A 145 18.07 4.14 -2.05
CA SER A 145 16.81 4.87 -2.22
C SER A 145 16.21 5.27 -0.87
N PHE A 146 16.32 4.38 0.13
CA PHE A 146 15.85 4.65 1.49
C PHE A 146 16.63 5.79 2.15
N LEU A 147 17.95 5.71 2.14
CA LEU A 147 18.80 6.73 2.74
C LEU A 147 18.60 8.09 2.07
N LYS A 148 18.45 8.10 0.74
CA LYS A 148 18.16 9.30 -0.04
C LYS A 148 16.80 9.89 0.34
N ALA A 149 15.75 9.06 0.38
CA ALA A 149 14.40 9.52 0.72
C ALA A 149 14.31 10.07 2.15
N LYS A 150 15.11 9.54 3.08
CA LYS A 150 15.25 10.06 4.44
C LYS A 150 16.17 11.27 4.58
N GLY A 151 16.83 11.70 3.49
CA GLY A 151 17.76 12.81 3.51
C GLY A 151 19.07 12.53 4.27
N PHE A 152 19.42 11.26 4.48
CA PHE A 152 20.69 10.89 5.11
C PHE A 152 21.88 11.02 4.17
N ILE A 153 21.64 10.91 2.86
CA ILE A 153 22.66 10.99 1.82
C ILE A 153 22.19 11.89 0.66
N LYS A 154 23.13 12.37 -0.14
CA LYS A 154 22.86 13.10 -1.39
C LYS A 154 23.00 12.19 -2.60
N ASP A 155 22.59 12.71 -3.75
CA ASP A 155 22.73 12.00 -5.01
C ASP A 155 24.19 11.70 -5.36
N LYS A 156 24.45 10.43 -5.70
CA LYS A 156 25.73 9.85 -6.12
C LYS A 156 26.78 9.74 -5.01
N GLU A 157 26.38 9.82 -3.74
CA GLU A 157 27.29 9.49 -2.63
C GLU A 157 27.58 7.98 -2.60
N GLU A 158 28.84 7.63 -2.34
CA GLU A 158 29.25 6.23 -2.16
C GLU A 158 28.80 5.72 -0.80
N LEU A 159 28.15 4.55 -0.80
CA LEU A 159 27.67 3.90 0.41
C LEU A 159 28.64 2.83 0.88
N LYS A 160 28.98 2.89 2.17
CA LYS A 160 29.64 1.80 2.90
C LYS A 160 28.61 1.14 3.81
N TYR A 161 28.35 -0.14 3.58
CA TYR A 161 27.44 -0.92 4.40
C TYR A 161 27.89 -2.37 4.53
N GLU A 162 27.52 -2.98 5.65
CA GLU A 162 27.70 -4.41 5.91
C GLU A 162 26.33 -5.07 6.02
N VAL A 163 26.21 -6.29 5.48
CA VAL A 163 24.95 -7.04 5.49
C VAL A 163 25.12 -8.28 6.35
N PHE A 164 24.23 -8.43 7.31
CA PHE A 164 24.16 -9.58 8.20
C PHE A 164 22.82 -10.27 7.99
N LYS A 165 22.84 -11.58 7.75
CA LYS A 165 21.61 -12.38 7.67
C LYS A 165 21.28 -12.92 9.05
N ASP A 166 20.07 -12.64 9.52
CA ASP A 166 19.55 -13.09 10.82
C ASP A 166 18.20 -13.79 10.61
N GLY A 167 18.24 -15.12 10.46
CA GLY A 167 17.07 -15.93 10.12
C GLY A 167 16.47 -15.56 8.75
N GLU A 168 15.20 -15.14 8.74
CA GLU A 168 14.49 -14.66 7.54
C GLU A 168 14.75 -13.18 7.23
N ASN A 169 15.42 -12.46 8.12
CA ASN A 169 15.64 -11.02 8.00
C ASN A 169 17.09 -10.70 7.64
N TYR A 170 17.28 -9.52 7.05
CA TYR A 170 18.59 -8.90 6.84
C TYR A 170 18.74 -7.70 7.77
N ARG A 171 19.87 -7.64 8.46
CA ARG A 171 20.33 -6.46 9.17
C ARG A 171 21.43 -5.81 8.35
N VAL A 172 21.18 -4.59 7.89
CA VAL A 172 22.14 -3.81 7.13
C VAL A 172 22.66 -2.68 8.01
N GLU A 173 23.97 -2.66 8.22
CA GLU A 173 24.65 -1.63 8.98
C GLU A 173 25.33 -0.66 8.04
N VAL A 174 24.80 0.56 7.95
CA VAL A 174 25.31 1.62 7.08
C VAL A 174 26.21 2.55 7.89
N ILE A 175 27.41 2.80 7.37
CA ILE A 175 28.36 3.75 7.95
C ILE A 175 28.16 5.09 7.25
N LEU A 176 27.64 6.08 7.99
CA LEU A 176 27.55 7.48 7.58
C LEU A 176 28.66 8.27 8.28
N ASP A 177 29.07 9.42 7.72
CA ASP A 177 30.25 10.20 8.18
C ASP A 177 30.34 10.40 9.70
N ASN A 178 29.20 10.57 10.39
CA ASN A 178 29.15 10.87 11.81
C ASN A 178 28.35 9.86 12.65
N LYS A 179 27.83 8.78 12.05
CA LYS A 179 26.98 7.80 12.76
C LYS A 179 26.84 6.46 12.02
N LYS A 180 26.49 5.42 12.76
CA LYS A 180 26.09 4.12 12.20
C LYS A 180 24.57 4.04 12.21
N LEU A 181 23.97 3.63 11.10
CA LEU A 181 22.53 3.41 10.96
C LEU A 181 22.27 1.92 10.76
N THR A 182 21.34 1.34 11.52
CA THR A 182 20.91 -0.04 11.34
C THR A 182 19.57 -0.06 10.61
N ILE A 183 19.48 -0.80 9.52
CA ILE A 183 18.26 -1.02 8.74
C ILE A 183 17.91 -2.51 8.81
N ILE A 184 16.68 -2.84 9.18
CA ILE A 184 16.16 -4.21 9.20
C ILE A 184 15.27 -4.40 7.99
N LEU A 185 15.52 -5.45 7.22
CA LEU A 185 14.73 -5.83 6.05
C LEU A 185 14.25 -7.27 6.15
N ASP A 186 13.14 -7.59 5.49
CA ASP A 186 12.70 -8.97 5.31
C ASP A 186 13.41 -9.65 4.12
N LYS A 187 13.09 -10.93 3.89
CA LYS A 187 13.61 -11.72 2.76
C LYS A 187 13.31 -11.16 1.37
N SER A 188 12.31 -10.28 1.25
CA SER A 188 11.90 -9.59 0.02
C SER A 188 12.56 -8.21 -0.12
N TYR A 189 13.51 -7.88 0.76
CA TYR A 189 14.17 -6.58 0.88
C TYR A 189 13.19 -5.44 1.19
N VAL A 190 12.08 -5.73 1.85
CA VAL A 190 11.20 -4.71 2.41
C VAL A 190 11.83 -4.21 3.69
N ILE A 191 12.03 -2.89 3.79
CA ILE A 191 12.48 -2.28 5.04
C ILE A 191 11.38 -2.43 6.07
N LEU A 192 11.69 -3.06 7.20
CA LEU A 192 10.77 -3.26 8.32
C LEU A 192 10.95 -2.15 9.36
N ASN A 193 12.21 -1.81 9.66
CA ASN A 193 12.56 -0.82 10.68
C ASN A 193 13.97 -0.24 10.47
N TYR A 194 14.28 0.87 11.13
CA TYR A 194 15.62 1.46 11.18
C TYR A 194 15.86 2.26 12.47
N PHE A 195 17.11 2.32 12.95
CA PHE A 195 17.51 3.11 14.12
C PHE A 195 19.01 3.43 14.11
#